data_AF-Q02CA7-F1
#
_entry.id   AF-Q02CA7-F1
#
_cell.length_a   1.000
_cell.length_b   1.000
_cell.length_c   1.000
_cell.angle_alpha   90.00
_cell.angle_beta   90.00
_cell.angle_gamma   90.00
#
_symmetry.space_group_name_H-M   'P 1'
#
loop_
_entity.id
_entity.type
_entity.pdbx_description
1 polymer ?
#
loop_
_entity_poly.entity_id
_entity_poly.type
_entity_poly.pdbx_seq_one_letter_code
_entity_poly.pdbx_strand_id
1 'polypeptide(L)'
;MERQRKLLLAKVAVVMGAIPLLIWAHEYGPDPGHSGVPNELGTCNQALCHVGTNVNAGGGSVSVAFPNGRTYTPGVKQHLVVTIADSAQKAWGFQLTARPSNSSSTMAGTFASTDANTTLLCSPTNFFSQQEVPFASGKTQTCPATMTLSYIEQSLTGYNASRGKPASQNYEFDWTPPATASGDVVIYVAGNAANGDLTERGDHIYTATYTLSQAAAGNAPAISANGVVNGASFAPGIVPGSWLTITGTNLSPQTDTWDKFIVNGKLPTDVDGVSVLVGSQQAFVYYISPTQINVQAPDVGTGPVPVTVKTPSGTSVAVTATVASASPAFFLWPGSQVVATRQDASLAVKNGTFGSATVAAKPGDVLILWGTGFGPTTPVVAAGIQVPADKQYNCSPVTVKIGTADAQVFGCALSPGYAGLYQVAIQVPASLADGDYGLKATVSGVTSPDGVTLSVKK
;
A
#
# COMPACT_ATOMS: atom_id res chain seq x y z
N MET A 1 17.19 -47.18 63.53
CA MET A 1 17.71 -46.00 62.79
C MET A 1 18.27 -46.33 61.40
N GLU A 2 18.85 -47.52 61.17
CA GLU A 2 19.56 -47.82 59.91
C GLU A 2 18.64 -48.06 58.68
N ARG A 3 17.46 -48.66 58.89
CA ARG A 3 16.50 -48.96 57.81
C ARG A 3 15.83 -47.70 57.23
N GLN A 4 15.59 -46.68 58.05
CA GLN A 4 15.01 -45.40 57.60
C GLN A 4 16.02 -44.52 56.85
N ARG A 5 17.32 -44.56 57.21
CA ARG A 5 18.37 -43.89 56.44
C ARG A 5 18.60 -44.52 55.06
N LYS A 6 18.56 -45.86 54.95
CA LYS A 6 18.68 -46.57 53.67
C LYS A 6 17.46 -46.31 52.76
N LEU A 7 16.26 -46.22 53.32
CA LEU A 7 15.04 -45.83 52.59
C LEU A 7 15.03 -44.36 52.16
N LEU A 8 15.61 -43.44 52.94
CA LEU A 8 15.73 -42.04 52.57
C LEU A 8 16.76 -41.84 51.45
N LEU A 9 17.92 -42.49 51.53
CA LEU A 9 18.95 -42.46 50.48
C LEU A 9 18.46 -43.11 49.18
N ALA A 10 17.71 -44.22 49.25
CA ALA A 10 17.10 -44.84 48.07
C ALA A 10 16.00 -43.95 47.44
N LYS A 11 15.20 -43.25 48.24
CA LYS A 11 14.19 -42.30 47.73
C LYS A 11 14.84 -41.06 47.10
N VAL A 12 15.91 -40.52 47.69
CA VAL A 12 16.67 -39.40 47.09
C VAL A 12 17.38 -39.83 45.81
N ALA A 13 17.94 -41.04 45.75
CA ALA A 13 18.55 -41.59 44.54
C ALA A 13 17.53 -41.86 43.42
N VAL A 14 16.30 -42.29 43.75
CA VAL A 14 15.21 -42.46 42.77
C VAL A 14 14.66 -41.11 42.30
N VAL A 15 14.55 -40.10 43.17
CA VAL A 15 14.13 -38.74 42.78
C VAL A 15 15.21 -38.02 41.95
N MET A 16 16.50 -38.25 42.22
CA MET A 16 17.61 -37.70 41.43
C MET A 16 17.91 -38.50 40.15
N GLY A 17 17.54 -39.78 40.09
CA GLY A 17 17.71 -40.66 38.93
C GLY A 17 16.52 -40.71 37.98
N ALA A 18 15.34 -40.23 38.39
CA ALA A 18 14.09 -40.27 37.62
C ALA A 18 13.47 -38.89 37.33
N ILE A 19 14.25 -37.82 37.49
CA ILE A 19 14.02 -36.62 36.68
C ILE A 19 14.99 -36.75 35.50
N PRO A 20 14.59 -37.34 34.36
CA PRO A 20 15.11 -36.81 33.12
C PRO A 20 14.80 -35.33 33.20
N LEU A 21 15.84 -34.49 33.22
CA LEU A 21 15.73 -33.19 32.58
C LEU A 21 15.17 -33.53 31.20
N LEU A 22 13.86 -33.36 31.03
CA LEU A 22 13.23 -33.33 29.72
C LEU A 22 13.80 -32.07 29.08
N ILE A 23 15.01 -32.19 28.56
CA ILE A 23 15.59 -31.23 27.64
C ILE A 23 14.78 -31.50 26.38
N TRP A 24 13.75 -30.68 26.16
CA TRP A 24 13.01 -30.70 24.91
C TRP A 24 13.99 -30.24 23.83
N ALA A 25 14.58 -31.19 23.12
CA ALA A 25 15.40 -30.91 21.95
C ALA A 25 14.44 -30.67 20.77
N HIS A 26 14.33 -29.43 20.34
CA HIS A 26 13.53 -29.04 19.18
C HIS A 26 14.33 -29.35 17.90
N GLU A 27 13.85 -30.29 17.07
CA GLU A 27 14.47 -30.62 15.78
C GLU A 27 14.30 -29.47 14.74
N TYR A 28 13.33 -28.58 14.98
CA TYR A 28 12.99 -27.41 14.18
C TYR A 28 12.45 -26.31 15.12
N GLY A 29 12.59 -25.04 14.74
CA GLY A 29 12.13 -23.90 15.54
C GLY A 29 12.92 -23.76 16.85
N PRO A 30 14.05 -23.02 16.88
CA PRO A 30 14.77 -22.80 18.13
C PRO A 30 13.92 -22.04 19.15
N ASP A 31 14.14 -22.28 20.44
CA ASP A 31 13.51 -21.48 21.50
C ASP A 31 13.79 -19.98 21.30
N PRO A 32 12.86 -19.09 21.68
CA PRO A 32 13.01 -17.66 21.46
C PRO A 32 14.18 -17.10 22.29
N GLY A 33 14.89 -16.13 21.73
CA GLY A 33 15.93 -15.38 22.47
C GLY A 33 17.36 -15.88 22.26
N HIS A 34 17.60 -16.72 21.25
CA HIS A 34 18.93 -17.25 20.92
C HIS A 34 19.56 -16.61 19.67
N SER A 35 19.06 -15.44 19.26
CA SER A 35 19.56 -14.69 18.10
C SER A 35 20.79 -13.82 18.40
N GLY A 36 21.33 -13.85 19.63
CA GLY A 36 22.46 -13.02 20.06
C GLY A 36 22.10 -11.57 20.42
N VAL A 37 20.83 -11.31 20.74
CA VAL A 37 20.39 -9.99 21.22
C VAL A 37 20.96 -9.71 22.61
N PRO A 38 21.49 -8.49 22.88
CA PRO A 38 21.97 -8.12 24.21
C PRO A 38 20.89 -8.26 25.29
N ASN A 39 21.25 -8.94 26.38
CA ASN A 39 20.40 -9.23 27.55
C ASN A 39 19.26 -10.25 27.32
N GLU A 40 19.31 -11.02 26.23
CA GLU A 40 18.49 -12.24 26.05
C GLU A 40 19.30 -13.51 26.42
N LEU A 41 18.94 -14.67 25.87
CA LEU A 41 19.51 -15.99 26.22
C LEU A 41 20.79 -16.34 25.42
N GLY A 42 21.40 -15.36 24.76
CA GLY A 42 22.64 -15.52 23.99
C GLY A 42 22.42 -16.21 22.64
N THR A 43 23.17 -17.27 22.39
CA THR A 43 23.09 -18.10 21.17
C THR A 43 22.90 -19.56 21.53
N CYS A 44 22.43 -20.38 20.58
CA CYS A 44 22.27 -21.82 20.82
C CYS A 44 23.61 -22.52 21.18
N ASN A 45 24.75 -21.94 20.82
CA ASN A 45 26.06 -22.44 21.24
C ASN A 45 26.36 -22.12 22.72
N GLN A 46 26.08 -20.89 23.15
CA GLN A 46 26.27 -20.46 24.53
C GLN A 46 25.29 -21.13 25.50
N ALA A 47 24.10 -21.49 25.02
CA ALA A 47 23.10 -22.26 25.76
C ALA A 47 23.42 -23.78 25.81
N LEU A 48 24.52 -24.21 25.19
CA LEU A 48 24.95 -25.61 25.08
C LEU A 48 23.99 -26.51 24.25
N CYS A 49 23.11 -25.92 23.44
CA CYS A 49 22.24 -26.65 22.52
C CYS A 49 23.01 -27.17 21.29
N HIS A 50 24.10 -26.51 20.90
CA HIS A 50 25.04 -26.98 19.87
C HIS A 50 26.48 -26.72 20.30
N VAL A 51 27.32 -27.75 20.38
CA VAL A 51 28.63 -27.68 21.04
C VAL A 51 29.78 -28.20 20.17
N GLY A 52 31.00 -27.83 20.53
CA GLY A 52 32.24 -28.32 19.92
C GLY A 52 32.92 -27.31 18.99
N THR A 53 32.15 -26.43 18.35
CA THR A 53 32.66 -25.34 17.51
C THR A 53 32.23 -24.00 18.10
N ASN A 54 33.15 -23.04 18.23
CA ASN A 54 32.81 -21.69 18.69
C ASN A 54 31.90 -20.99 17.66
N VAL A 55 31.05 -20.07 18.12
CA VAL A 55 30.21 -19.23 17.24
C VAL A 55 31.08 -18.58 16.15
N ASN A 56 30.62 -18.65 14.89
CA ASN A 56 31.31 -18.15 13.69
C ASN A 56 32.67 -18.81 13.37
N ALA A 57 33.04 -19.94 13.99
CA ALA A 57 34.33 -20.60 13.75
C ALA A 57 34.26 -21.78 12.76
N GLY A 58 33.08 -22.13 12.25
CA GLY A 58 32.87 -23.31 11.40
C GLY A 58 33.26 -23.16 9.91
N GLY A 59 33.69 -21.98 9.48
CA GLY A 59 34.08 -21.70 8.09
C GLY A 59 32.94 -21.29 7.15
N GLY A 60 31.70 -21.28 7.64
CA GLY A 60 30.50 -20.79 6.97
C GLY A 60 30.04 -19.40 7.41
N SER A 61 28.76 -19.09 7.18
CA SER A 61 28.15 -17.80 7.53
C SER A 61 26.62 -17.85 7.63
N VAL A 62 26.05 -16.83 8.27
CA VAL A 62 24.64 -16.43 8.10
C VAL A 62 24.58 -15.00 7.57
N SER A 63 23.72 -14.75 6.59
CA SER A 63 23.55 -13.43 5.98
C SER A 63 22.08 -13.09 5.75
N VAL A 64 21.78 -11.80 5.67
CA VAL A 64 20.43 -11.29 5.36
C VAL A 64 20.53 -10.35 4.15
N ALA A 65 19.78 -10.66 3.10
CA ALA A 65 19.60 -9.78 1.96
C ALA A 65 18.43 -8.81 2.23
N PHE A 66 18.71 -7.52 2.03
CA PHE A 66 17.73 -6.44 2.18
C PHE A 66 17.46 -5.82 0.80
N PRO A 67 16.19 -5.61 0.42
CA PRO A 67 15.84 -5.15 -0.93
C PRO A 67 16.31 -3.72 -1.20
N ASN A 68 16.42 -2.90 -0.15
CA ASN A 68 16.84 -1.49 -0.21
C ASN A 68 18.18 -1.25 0.51
N GLY A 69 19.05 -2.26 0.56
CA GLY A 69 20.28 -2.21 1.35
C GLY A 69 19.99 -2.02 2.84
N ARG A 70 20.90 -1.38 3.58
CA ARG A 70 20.76 -1.16 5.03
C ARG A 70 19.90 0.06 5.38
N THR A 71 18.81 0.27 4.64
CA THR A 71 17.87 1.37 4.89
C THR A 71 16.43 0.86 5.03
N TYR A 72 15.59 1.58 5.76
CA TYR A 72 14.16 1.28 5.85
C TYR A 72 13.29 2.54 5.82
N THR A 73 12.11 2.43 5.23
CA THR A 73 11.08 3.48 5.29
C THR A 73 10.02 3.05 6.32
N PRO A 74 9.64 3.91 7.29
CA PRO A 74 8.63 3.57 8.29
C PRO A 74 7.34 3.01 7.68
N GLY A 75 6.85 1.89 8.20
CA GLY A 75 5.62 1.21 7.75
C GLY A 75 5.68 0.56 6.37
N VAL A 76 6.77 0.72 5.60
CA VAL A 76 6.90 0.10 4.27
C VAL A 76 7.47 -1.30 4.41
N LYS A 77 6.67 -2.30 4.03
CA LYS A 77 7.05 -3.72 4.03
C LYS A 77 8.29 -3.98 3.17
N GLN A 78 9.18 -4.85 3.66
CA GLN A 78 10.39 -5.29 2.97
C GLN A 78 10.44 -6.82 2.95
N HIS A 79 10.76 -7.38 1.79
CA HIS A 79 10.99 -8.81 1.63
C HIS A 79 12.44 -9.14 1.95
N LEU A 80 12.68 -9.93 2.99
CA LEU A 80 14.01 -10.31 3.47
C LEU A 80 14.31 -11.76 3.11
N VAL A 81 15.58 -12.03 2.78
CA VAL A 81 16.08 -13.39 2.53
C VAL A 81 17.24 -13.68 3.48
N VAL A 82 17.08 -14.69 4.33
CA VAL A 82 18.15 -15.22 5.18
C VAL A 82 18.84 -16.35 4.45
N THR A 83 20.16 -16.29 4.36
CA THR A 83 20.99 -17.37 3.79
C THR A 83 21.96 -17.90 4.84
N ILE A 84 21.91 -19.20 5.08
CA ILE A 84 22.90 -19.94 5.87
C ILE A 84 23.76 -20.73 4.89
N ALA A 85 25.08 -20.63 5.02
CA ALA A 85 26.02 -21.28 4.11
C ALA A 85 27.20 -21.89 4.85
N ASP A 86 27.51 -23.15 4.58
CA ASP A 86 28.64 -23.91 5.10
C ASP A 86 28.90 -25.15 4.23
N SER A 87 30.06 -25.24 3.59
CA SER A 87 30.36 -26.37 2.69
C SER A 87 30.45 -27.73 3.39
N ALA A 88 30.62 -27.77 4.72
CA ALA A 88 30.74 -29.01 5.50
C ALA A 88 29.39 -29.53 6.03
N GLN A 89 28.32 -28.72 5.93
CA GLN A 89 27.04 -28.99 6.57
C GLN A 89 25.92 -29.31 5.57
N LYS A 90 24.82 -29.88 6.07
CA LYS A 90 23.76 -30.45 5.21
C LYS A 90 22.33 -30.29 5.72
N ALA A 91 22.12 -29.55 6.81
CA ALA A 91 20.80 -29.20 7.32
C ALA A 91 20.85 -27.79 7.91
N TRP A 92 19.74 -27.06 7.82
CA TRP A 92 19.76 -25.60 7.97
C TRP A 92 18.58 -25.11 8.81
N GLY A 93 18.85 -24.10 9.64
CA GLY A 93 17.86 -23.38 10.44
C GLY A 93 18.33 -21.98 10.80
N PHE A 94 17.43 -21.13 11.27
CA PHE A 94 17.74 -19.77 11.71
C PHE A 94 16.71 -19.24 12.71
N GLN A 95 17.09 -18.21 13.44
CA GLN A 95 16.17 -17.34 14.14
C GLN A 95 16.56 -15.90 13.85
N LEU A 96 15.58 -15.05 13.52
CA LEU A 96 15.79 -13.64 13.26
C LEU A 96 14.82 -12.79 14.07
N THR A 97 15.30 -11.64 14.54
CA THR A 97 14.46 -10.64 15.19
C THR A 97 14.95 -9.21 14.95
N ALA A 98 14.10 -8.23 15.25
CA ALA A 98 14.35 -6.81 15.05
C ALA A 98 14.14 -6.02 16.34
N ARG A 99 15.08 -5.14 16.69
CA ARG A 99 15.03 -4.25 17.86
C ARG A 99 15.40 -2.82 17.48
N PRO A 100 14.85 -1.79 18.12
CA PRO A 100 15.43 -0.44 18.05
C PRO A 100 16.89 -0.46 18.55
N SER A 101 17.76 0.33 17.94
CA SER A 101 19.17 0.46 18.36
C SER A 101 19.32 0.97 19.80
N ASN A 102 18.33 1.70 20.31
CA ASN A 102 18.30 2.23 21.67
C ASN A 102 17.58 1.32 22.69
N SER A 103 17.04 0.16 22.28
CA SER A 103 16.28 -0.73 23.17
C SER A 103 16.24 -2.16 22.66
N SER A 104 16.87 -3.10 23.38
CA SER A 104 16.84 -4.53 23.06
C SER A 104 15.59 -5.27 23.58
N SER A 105 14.74 -4.62 24.38
CA SER A 105 13.56 -5.24 25.01
C SER A 105 12.24 -4.97 24.28
N THR A 106 12.27 -4.22 23.18
CA THR A 106 11.09 -3.81 22.41
C THR A 106 11.22 -4.19 20.95
N MET A 107 10.11 -4.60 20.33
CA MET A 107 10.10 -4.94 18.90
C MET A 107 10.26 -3.70 18.01
N ALA A 108 11.02 -3.85 16.92
CA ALA A 108 11.04 -2.89 15.81
C ALA A 108 10.34 -3.49 14.59
N GLY A 109 9.02 -3.28 14.51
CA GLY A 109 8.20 -3.74 13.39
C GLY A 109 7.58 -5.11 13.61
N THR A 110 7.08 -5.71 12.53
CA THR A 110 6.39 -7.01 12.52
C THR A 110 6.93 -7.90 11.41
N PHE A 111 6.84 -9.21 11.61
CA PHE A 111 7.24 -10.23 10.62
C PHE A 111 6.01 -10.98 10.10
N ALA A 112 6.06 -11.40 8.85
CA ALA A 112 5.07 -12.26 8.24
C ALA A 112 5.75 -13.25 7.28
N SER A 113 5.47 -14.54 7.44
CA SER A 113 5.93 -15.59 6.55
C SER A 113 5.31 -15.43 5.16
N THR A 114 6.11 -15.61 4.10
CA THR A 114 5.63 -15.61 2.70
C THR A 114 5.32 -17.00 2.18
N ASP A 115 5.81 -18.03 2.86
CA ASP A 115 5.56 -19.43 2.55
C ASP A 115 5.49 -20.28 3.85
N ALA A 116 5.30 -21.59 3.67
CA ALA A 116 5.25 -22.53 4.79
C ALA A 116 6.62 -22.89 5.37
N ASN A 117 7.74 -22.40 4.81
CA ASN A 117 9.09 -22.74 5.27
C ASN A 117 9.51 -21.93 6.50
N THR A 118 8.77 -20.87 6.84
CA THR A 118 9.01 -20.03 8.01
C THR A 118 7.79 -20.00 8.93
N THR A 119 8.01 -19.65 10.19
CA THR A 119 6.95 -19.46 11.19
C THR A 119 7.26 -18.25 12.07
N LEU A 120 6.23 -17.60 12.59
CA LEU A 120 6.36 -16.53 13.58
C LEU A 120 6.34 -17.17 14.98
N LEU A 121 7.32 -16.87 15.81
CA LEU A 121 7.41 -17.32 17.19
C LEU A 121 7.25 -16.12 18.14
N CYS A 122 6.37 -16.24 19.12
CA CYS A 122 6.03 -15.20 20.07
C CYS A 122 6.47 -15.58 21.48
N SER A 123 6.98 -14.62 22.26
CA SER A 123 7.46 -14.84 23.63
C SER A 123 7.21 -13.60 24.51
N PRO A 124 6.96 -13.75 25.82
CA PRO A 124 7.16 -12.66 26.77
C PRO A 124 8.66 -12.36 26.95
N THR A 125 8.99 -11.21 27.54
CA THR A 125 10.39 -10.79 27.80
C THR A 125 11.14 -11.64 28.82
N ASN A 126 10.43 -12.50 29.57
CA ASN A 126 11.02 -13.42 30.53
C ASN A 126 11.19 -14.85 29.98
N PHE A 127 10.79 -15.10 28.72
CA PHE A 127 10.97 -16.37 28.02
C PHE A 127 10.34 -17.61 28.72
N PHE A 128 9.38 -17.43 29.64
CA PHE A 128 8.74 -18.56 30.34
C PHE A 128 7.67 -19.28 29.52
N SER A 129 7.28 -18.74 28.37
CA SER A 129 6.33 -19.38 27.46
C SER A 129 6.62 -18.94 26.03
N GLN A 130 6.23 -19.78 25.06
CA GLN A 130 6.31 -19.43 23.66
C GLN A 130 5.06 -19.87 22.92
N GLN A 131 4.77 -19.21 21.81
CA GLN A 131 3.68 -19.58 20.92
C GLN A 131 4.11 -19.42 19.48
N GLU A 132 4.08 -20.52 18.74
CA GLU A 132 4.17 -20.49 17.28
C GLU A 132 2.86 -20.01 16.67
N VAL A 133 2.98 -19.18 15.65
CA VAL A 133 1.90 -18.71 14.80
C VAL A 133 2.24 -19.11 13.37
N PRO A 134 1.86 -20.33 12.93
CA PRO A 134 2.29 -20.88 11.65
C PRO A 134 1.72 -20.11 10.47
N PHE A 135 2.43 -20.18 9.34
CA PHE A 135 1.95 -19.63 8.08
C PHE A 135 0.65 -20.30 7.63
N ALA A 136 -0.33 -19.49 7.22
CA ALA A 136 -1.51 -19.93 6.51
C ALA A 136 -1.86 -18.92 5.41
N SER A 137 -2.03 -19.40 4.18
CA SER A 137 -2.31 -18.53 3.03
C SER A 137 -3.56 -17.67 3.28
N GLY A 138 -3.42 -16.36 3.06
CA GLY A 138 -4.48 -15.38 3.28
C GLY A 138 -4.79 -15.06 4.75
N LYS A 139 -3.97 -15.51 5.71
CA LYS A 139 -4.11 -15.20 7.14
C LYS A 139 -2.92 -14.37 7.64
N THR A 140 -3.21 -13.38 8.49
CA THR A 140 -2.18 -12.58 9.16
C THR A 140 -1.64 -13.33 10.38
N GLN A 141 -0.32 -13.31 10.56
CA GLN A 141 0.33 -13.78 11.78
C GLN A 141 0.48 -12.61 12.76
N THR A 142 -0.05 -12.77 13.99
CA THR A 142 -0.01 -11.73 15.03
C THR A 142 0.27 -12.38 16.37
N CYS A 143 1.25 -11.85 17.11
CA CYS A 143 1.52 -12.31 18.47
C CYS A 143 0.42 -11.88 19.46
N PRO A 144 0.08 -12.72 20.47
CA PRO A 144 -0.79 -12.30 21.56
C PRO A 144 -0.22 -11.07 22.28
N ALA A 145 -1.10 -10.20 22.80
CA ALA A 145 -0.68 -8.98 23.50
C ALA A 145 0.19 -9.25 24.75
N THR A 146 0.10 -10.45 25.34
CA THR A 146 0.92 -10.89 26.47
C THR A 146 2.33 -11.36 26.08
N MET A 147 2.59 -11.56 24.79
CA MET A 147 3.87 -12.01 24.24
C MET A 147 4.48 -10.88 23.42
N THR A 148 5.26 -10.03 24.08
CA THR A 148 5.73 -8.75 23.54
C THR A 148 6.97 -8.87 22.65
N LEU A 149 7.62 -10.02 22.59
CA LEU A 149 8.72 -10.32 21.69
C LEU A 149 8.25 -11.24 20.57
N SER A 150 8.80 -11.04 19.37
CA SER A 150 8.57 -11.91 18.24
C SER A 150 9.87 -12.22 17.48
N TYR A 151 9.90 -13.42 16.91
CA TYR A 151 11.00 -13.96 16.14
C TYR A 151 10.40 -14.61 14.89
N ILE A 152 11.18 -14.66 13.82
CA ILE A 152 10.86 -15.47 12.65
C ILE A 152 11.96 -16.49 12.43
N GLU A 153 11.55 -17.73 12.17
CA GLU A 153 12.44 -18.88 12.14
C GLU A 153 11.95 -19.93 11.15
N GLN A 154 12.76 -20.96 10.91
CA GLN A 154 12.35 -22.09 10.06
C GLN A 154 11.25 -22.91 10.74
N SER A 155 10.21 -23.25 9.96
CA SER A 155 9.19 -24.20 10.39
C SER A 155 9.69 -25.64 10.26
N LEU A 156 8.90 -26.62 10.71
CA LEU A 156 9.15 -28.04 10.41
C LEU A 156 9.23 -28.30 8.90
N THR A 157 8.36 -27.66 8.10
CA THR A 157 8.40 -27.76 6.64
C THR A 157 9.70 -27.19 6.09
N GLY A 158 10.13 -26.04 6.60
CA GLY A 158 11.38 -25.40 6.20
C GLY A 158 12.63 -26.20 6.57
N TYR A 159 12.62 -26.85 7.74
CA TYR A 159 13.69 -27.77 8.15
C TYR A 159 13.72 -29.01 7.25
N ASN A 160 12.58 -29.67 7.04
CA ASN A 160 12.50 -30.85 6.16
C ASN A 160 12.95 -30.54 4.73
N ALA A 161 12.63 -29.35 4.22
CA ALA A 161 13.06 -28.89 2.91
C ALA A 161 14.57 -28.59 2.83
N SER A 162 15.26 -28.44 3.96
CA SER A 162 16.68 -28.09 4.02
C SER A 162 17.58 -29.30 4.21
N ARG A 163 17.05 -30.41 4.75
CA ARG A 163 17.81 -31.64 5.00
C ARG A 163 18.43 -32.23 3.74
N GLY A 164 19.71 -32.58 3.84
CA GLY A 164 20.49 -33.16 2.76
C GLY A 164 20.93 -32.16 1.69
N LYS A 165 20.57 -30.87 1.79
CA LYS A 165 21.04 -29.85 0.87
C LYS A 165 22.46 -29.45 1.21
N PRO A 166 23.43 -29.63 0.29
CA PRO A 166 24.80 -29.25 0.55
C PRO A 166 24.96 -27.72 0.49
N ALA A 167 25.99 -27.23 1.16
CA ALA A 167 26.54 -25.88 1.06
C ALA A 167 25.66 -24.71 1.55
N SER A 168 24.36 -24.63 1.27
CA SER A 168 23.53 -23.50 1.71
C SER A 168 22.02 -23.71 1.64
N GLN A 169 21.26 -22.91 2.38
CA GLN A 169 19.80 -22.78 2.29
C GLN A 169 19.33 -21.33 2.48
N ASN A 170 18.27 -20.96 1.76
CA ASN A 170 17.58 -19.67 1.90
C ASN A 170 16.23 -19.83 2.63
N TYR A 171 15.86 -18.82 3.40
CA TYR A 171 14.53 -18.65 3.98
C TYR A 171 14.05 -17.22 3.72
N GLU A 172 12.79 -17.07 3.33
CA GLU A 172 12.24 -15.81 2.85
C GLU A 172 10.98 -15.44 3.63
N PHE A 173 10.81 -14.15 3.90
CA PHE A 173 9.67 -13.61 4.64
C PHE A 173 9.61 -12.08 4.52
N ASP A 174 8.49 -11.52 4.92
CA ASP A 174 8.30 -10.07 4.97
C ASP A 174 8.57 -9.51 6.38
N TRP A 175 9.24 -8.37 6.43
CA TRP A 175 9.37 -7.52 7.62
C TRP A 175 8.78 -6.15 7.34
N THR A 176 7.86 -5.69 8.19
CA THR A 176 7.33 -4.33 8.14
C THR A 176 7.92 -3.52 9.29
N PRO A 177 8.76 -2.49 9.02
CA PRO A 177 9.32 -1.62 10.07
C PRO A 177 8.22 -0.89 10.86
N PRO A 178 8.54 -0.31 12.03
CA PRO A 178 7.60 0.53 12.76
C PRO A 178 6.93 1.59 11.85
N ALA A 179 5.63 1.80 12.03
CA ALA A 179 4.87 2.77 11.22
C ALA A 179 5.32 4.22 11.43
N THR A 180 5.99 4.50 12.54
CA THR A 180 6.58 5.80 12.88
C THR A 180 8.10 5.69 12.94
N ALA A 181 8.77 6.81 12.63
CA ALA A 181 10.22 6.95 12.79
C ALA A 181 10.67 6.42 14.16
N SER A 182 11.60 5.46 14.17
CA SER A 182 12.08 4.79 15.39
C SER A 182 13.62 4.83 15.51
N GLY A 183 14.28 5.66 14.69
CA GLY A 183 15.75 5.69 14.60
C GLY A 183 16.31 4.43 13.95
N ASP A 184 17.56 4.11 14.22
CA ASP A 184 18.18 2.91 13.64
C ASP A 184 17.55 1.64 14.23
N VAL A 185 17.29 0.67 13.36
CA VAL A 185 16.81 -0.67 13.73
C VAL A 185 17.96 -1.66 13.60
N VAL A 186 18.11 -2.52 14.59
CA VAL A 186 19.10 -3.59 14.60
C VAL A 186 18.40 -4.93 14.35
N ILE A 187 18.80 -5.59 13.27
CA ILE A 187 18.41 -6.94 12.92
C ILE A 187 19.45 -7.91 13.49
N TYR A 188 18.99 -8.84 14.31
CA TYR A 188 19.80 -9.92 14.87
C TYR A 188 19.39 -11.22 14.20
N VAL A 189 20.38 -11.98 13.71
CA VAL A 189 20.14 -13.28 13.11
C VAL A 189 21.15 -14.28 13.64
N ALA A 190 20.66 -15.47 14.01
CA ALA A 190 21.47 -16.65 14.25
C ALA A 190 21.08 -17.73 13.23
N GLY A 191 22.07 -18.41 12.66
CA GLY A 191 21.89 -19.55 11.75
C GLY A 191 22.52 -20.80 12.35
N ASN A 192 21.84 -21.93 12.22
CA ASN A 192 22.38 -23.26 12.49
C ASN A 192 22.69 -23.96 11.17
N ALA A 193 23.95 -24.33 10.97
CA ALA A 193 24.39 -25.22 9.91
C ALA A 193 24.72 -26.58 10.53
N ALA A 194 23.78 -27.51 10.41
CA ALA A 194 23.84 -28.80 11.07
C ALA A 194 24.39 -29.90 10.16
N ASN A 195 25.06 -30.87 10.77
CA ASN A 195 25.69 -31.98 10.06
C ASN A 195 24.66 -33.07 9.70
N GLY A 196 23.41 -32.91 10.14
CA GLY A 196 22.27 -33.79 9.87
C GLY A 196 22.30 -35.14 10.57
N ASP A 197 23.12 -35.33 11.61
CA ASP A 197 23.15 -36.55 12.43
C ASP A 197 22.16 -36.53 13.61
N LEU A 198 21.43 -35.42 13.78
CA LEU A 198 20.43 -35.18 14.83
C LEU A 198 21.03 -35.14 16.25
N THR A 199 22.30 -34.77 16.38
CA THR A 199 22.97 -34.52 17.65
C THR A 199 23.39 -33.07 17.78
N GLU A 200 23.69 -32.64 19.01
CA GLU A 200 24.19 -31.30 19.29
C GLU A 200 25.64 -31.05 18.84
N ARG A 201 26.34 -32.10 18.37
CA ARG A 201 27.78 -32.06 18.11
C ARG A 201 28.08 -31.96 16.63
N GLY A 202 29.06 -31.12 16.30
CA GLY A 202 29.48 -30.94 14.91
C GLY A 202 28.60 -29.99 14.12
N ASP A 203 27.57 -29.41 14.75
CA ASP A 203 26.80 -28.30 14.22
C ASP A 203 27.55 -26.97 14.38
N HIS A 204 27.40 -26.09 13.40
CA HIS A 204 28.05 -24.79 13.37
C HIS A 204 27.03 -23.66 13.53
N ILE A 205 27.20 -22.86 14.57
CA ILE A 205 26.35 -21.69 14.83
C ILE A 205 27.01 -20.43 14.29
N TYR A 206 26.25 -19.70 13.47
CA TYR A 206 26.63 -18.42 12.90
C TYR A 206 25.75 -17.31 13.42
N THR A 207 26.30 -16.12 13.64
CA THR A 207 25.54 -14.92 13.99
C THR A 207 25.94 -13.75 13.13
N ALA A 208 24.97 -12.90 12.81
CA ALA A 208 25.22 -11.62 12.18
C ALA A 208 24.27 -10.54 12.74
N THR A 209 24.72 -9.30 12.71
CA THR A 209 23.96 -8.15 13.16
C THR A 209 24.01 -7.05 12.10
N TYR A 210 22.85 -6.49 11.78
CA TYR A 210 22.72 -5.45 10.77
C TYR A 210 22.01 -4.24 11.37
N THR A 211 22.67 -3.09 11.35
CA THR A 211 22.01 -1.81 11.63
C THR A 211 21.42 -1.29 10.33
N LEU A 212 20.11 -1.09 10.31
CA LEU A 212 19.37 -0.43 9.26
C LEU A 212 19.09 1.00 9.71
N SER A 213 19.61 1.96 8.95
CA SER A 213 19.29 3.36 9.17
C SER A 213 17.91 3.65 8.62
N GLN A 214 17.15 4.49 9.32
CA GLN A 214 15.94 5.04 8.72
C GLN A 214 16.34 5.80 7.44
N ALA A 215 15.71 5.49 6.32
CA ALA A 215 15.88 6.27 5.10
C ALA A 215 15.52 7.73 5.42
N ALA A 216 16.34 8.68 4.95
CA ALA A 216 15.99 10.09 5.07
C ALA A 216 14.57 10.27 4.53
N ALA A 217 13.69 10.90 5.30
CA ALA A 217 12.35 11.19 4.81
C ALA A 217 12.51 11.91 3.47
N GLY A 218 11.86 11.39 2.43
CA GLY A 218 11.75 12.15 1.19
C GLY A 218 11.19 13.54 1.51
N ASN A 219 11.42 14.51 0.63
CA ASN A 219 10.80 15.82 0.82
C ASN A 219 9.29 15.62 0.99
N ALA A 220 8.73 16.20 2.04
CA ALA A 220 7.28 16.13 2.27
C ALA A 220 6.55 16.63 1.01
N PRO A 221 5.35 16.08 0.71
CA PRO A 221 4.57 16.54 -0.42
C PRO A 221 4.26 18.02 -0.25
N ALA A 222 4.30 18.78 -1.34
CA ALA A 222 3.89 20.18 -1.34
C ALA A 222 2.89 20.41 -2.47
N ILE A 223 1.68 20.85 -2.10
CA ILE A 223 0.66 21.28 -3.04
C ILE A 223 1.05 22.68 -3.54
N SER A 224 1.05 22.89 -4.86
CA SER A 224 1.32 24.20 -5.45
C SER A 224 0.28 25.24 -5.02
N ALA A 225 0.64 26.52 -5.07
CA ALA A 225 -0.36 27.59 -4.93
C ALA A 225 -1.43 27.44 -6.03
N ASN A 226 -2.72 27.48 -5.66
CA ASN A 226 -3.85 27.14 -6.54
C ASN A 226 -3.78 25.74 -7.15
N GLY A 227 -3.02 24.83 -6.54
CA GLY A 227 -2.78 23.49 -7.08
C GLY A 227 -3.97 22.54 -6.97
N VAL A 228 -5.04 22.91 -6.26
CA VAL A 228 -6.29 22.14 -6.14
C VAL A 228 -7.31 22.70 -7.12
N VAL A 229 -7.56 21.94 -8.18
CA VAL A 229 -8.32 22.42 -9.33
C VAL A 229 -9.34 21.39 -9.82
N ASN A 230 -10.32 21.86 -10.57
CA ASN A 230 -11.26 21.02 -11.30
C ASN A 230 -10.50 20.10 -12.28
N GLY A 231 -10.83 18.81 -12.27
CA GLY A 231 -10.12 17.78 -13.05
C GLY A 231 -10.31 17.84 -14.56
N ALA A 232 -11.20 18.69 -15.07
CA ALA A 232 -11.39 18.92 -16.49
C ALA A 232 -10.82 20.27 -16.94
N SER A 233 -11.14 21.37 -16.24
CA SER A 233 -10.73 22.71 -16.66
C SER A 233 -9.43 23.22 -16.06
N PHE A 234 -8.92 22.57 -15.01
CA PHE A 234 -7.83 23.08 -14.19
C PHE A 234 -8.09 24.47 -13.56
N ALA A 235 -9.36 24.88 -13.49
CA ALA A 235 -9.77 26.07 -12.75
C ALA A 235 -9.80 25.79 -11.23
N PRO A 236 -9.41 26.74 -10.37
CA PRO A 236 -9.42 26.55 -8.92
C PRO A 236 -10.80 26.20 -8.36
N GLY A 237 -10.83 25.32 -7.38
CA GLY A 237 -12.04 25.00 -6.62
C GLY A 237 -12.38 23.50 -6.61
N ILE A 238 -13.35 23.17 -5.76
CA ILE A 238 -13.81 21.80 -5.52
C ILE A 238 -15.32 21.74 -5.73
N VAL A 239 -15.80 20.68 -6.37
CA VAL A 239 -17.24 20.34 -6.41
C VAL A 239 -17.39 18.94 -5.83
N PRO A 240 -18.24 18.72 -4.82
CA PRO A 240 -18.46 17.39 -4.24
C PRO A 240 -18.82 16.34 -5.31
N GLY A 241 -18.26 15.13 -5.17
CA GLY A 241 -18.47 14.02 -6.10
C GLY A 241 -17.86 14.20 -7.50
N SER A 242 -17.22 15.34 -7.80
CA SER A 242 -16.59 15.64 -9.09
C SER A 242 -15.10 15.34 -9.10
N TRP A 243 -14.50 15.30 -10.29
CA TRP A 243 -13.06 15.08 -10.44
C TRP A 243 -12.26 16.32 -10.06
N LEU A 244 -11.20 16.11 -9.29
CA LEU A 244 -10.18 17.10 -8.95
C LEU A 244 -8.83 16.65 -9.47
N THR A 245 -8.01 17.63 -9.81
CA THR A 245 -6.57 17.46 -9.98
C THR A 245 -5.85 18.27 -8.92
N ILE A 246 -4.84 17.66 -8.31
CA ILE A 246 -3.94 18.29 -7.35
C ILE A 246 -2.54 18.30 -7.97
N THR A 247 -1.96 19.48 -8.14
CA THR A 247 -0.60 19.66 -8.67
C THR A 247 0.37 20.11 -7.57
N GLY A 248 1.64 19.73 -7.71
CA GLY A 248 2.62 19.97 -6.67
C GLY A 248 3.96 19.31 -6.92
N THR A 249 4.69 19.06 -5.84
CA THR A 249 5.96 18.33 -5.84
C THR A 249 5.95 17.24 -4.77
N ASN A 250 6.68 16.16 -5.02
CA ASN A 250 6.79 15.00 -4.14
C ASN A 250 5.42 14.41 -3.74
N LEU A 251 4.42 14.52 -4.62
CA LEU A 251 3.05 14.08 -4.33
C LEU A 251 2.90 12.55 -4.29
N SER A 252 3.85 11.83 -4.88
CA SER A 252 3.94 10.37 -4.84
C SER A 252 5.39 9.93 -5.11
N PRO A 253 5.87 8.81 -4.53
CA PRO A 253 7.16 8.23 -4.90
C PRO A 253 7.16 7.60 -6.29
N GLN A 254 6.00 7.29 -6.85
CA GLN A 254 5.85 6.60 -8.14
C GLN A 254 4.61 7.06 -8.91
N THR A 255 4.47 6.57 -10.14
CA THR A 255 3.25 6.74 -10.93
C THR A 255 2.46 5.44 -10.94
N ASP A 256 1.22 5.45 -10.47
CA ASP A 256 0.30 4.30 -10.53
C ASP A 256 -1.17 4.77 -10.62
N THR A 257 -2.06 3.83 -10.91
CA THR A 257 -3.52 4.01 -10.93
C THR A 257 -4.18 3.10 -9.90
N TRP A 258 -5.46 3.35 -9.64
CA TRP A 258 -6.27 2.56 -8.71
C TRP A 258 -6.62 1.13 -9.17
N ASP A 259 -6.14 0.66 -10.32
CA ASP A 259 -6.67 -0.55 -10.98
C ASP A 259 -6.53 -1.81 -10.12
N LYS A 260 -5.52 -1.85 -9.23
CA LYS A 260 -5.27 -2.96 -8.27
C LYS A 260 -5.96 -2.77 -6.92
N PHE A 261 -6.60 -1.63 -6.69
CA PHE A 261 -7.06 -1.17 -5.38
C PHE A 261 -8.60 -1.11 -5.26
N ILE A 262 -9.33 -1.30 -6.37
CA ILE A 262 -10.79 -1.37 -6.35
C ILE A 262 -11.23 -2.73 -5.80
N VAL A 263 -11.97 -2.71 -4.68
CA VAL A 263 -12.52 -3.91 -4.04
C VAL A 263 -14.04 -3.77 -3.95
N ASN A 264 -14.77 -4.74 -4.52
CA ASN A 264 -16.25 -4.75 -4.53
C ASN A 264 -16.89 -3.45 -5.06
N GLY A 265 -16.29 -2.83 -6.08
CA GLY A 265 -16.78 -1.60 -6.70
C GLY A 265 -16.63 -0.33 -5.86
N LYS A 266 -15.94 -0.39 -4.71
CA LYS A 266 -15.58 0.79 -3.92
C LYS A 266 -14.26 1.37 -4.40
N LEU A 267 -14.26 2.69 -4.64
CA LEU A 267 -13.06 3.41 -5.04
C LEU A 267 -12.10 3.54 -3.84
N PRO A 268 -10.78 3.41 -4.03
CA PRO A 268 -9.83 3.50 -2.94
C PRO A 268 -9.63 4.94 -2.48
N THR A 269 -9.36 5.12 -1.19
CA THR A 269 -8.93 6.39 -0.59
C THR A 269 -7.41 6.47 -0.39
N ASP A 270 -6.70 5.38 -0.66
CA ASP A 270 -5.26 5.24 -0.59
C ASP A 270 -4.77 4.38 -1.77
N VAL A 271 -3.75 4.86 -2.47
CA VAL A 271 -3.03 4.12 -3.51
C VAL A 271 -1.55 4.23 -3.16
N ASP A 272 -0.89 3.10 -2.90
CA ASP A 272 0.52 3.03 -2.52
C ASP A 272 0.94 3.95 -1.35
N GLY A 273 0.06 4.14 -0.35
CA GLY A 273 0.32 5.02 0.78
C GLY A 273 0.14 6.52 0.47
N VAL A 274 -0.39 6.85 -0.71
CA VAL A 274 -0.78 8.21 -1.10
C VAL A 274 -2.27 8.40 -0.87
N SER A 275 -2.63 9.39 -0.05
CA SER A 275 -4.02 9.76 0.24
C SER A 275 -4.21 11.27 0.29
N VAL A 276 -5.45 11.71 0.08
CA VAL A 276 -5.84 13.12 0.07
C VAL A 276 -6.96 13.36 1.05
N LEU A 277 -6.81 14.36 1.92
CA LEU A 277 -7.88 14.86 2.78
C LEU A 277 -8.40 16.19 2.24
N VAL A 278 -9.71 16.28 2.10
CA VAL A 278 -10.45 17.53 1.86
C VAL A 278 -11.27 17.80 3.11
N GLY A 279 -10.79 18.74 3.94
CA GLY A 279 -11.30 18.94 5.28
C GLY A 279 -10.98 17.75 6.16
N SER A 280 -12.02 17.11 6.70
CA SER A 280 -11.90 15.88 7.48
C SER A 280 -12.22 14.60 6.68
N GLN A 281 -12.55 14.72 5.39
CA GLN A 281 -12.96 13.58 4.57
C GLN A 281 -11.87 13.15 3.59
N GLN A 282 -11.73 11.84 3.38
CA GLN A 282 -10.82 11.28 2.39
C GLN A 282 -11.41 11.39 0.98
N ALA A 283 -10.63 11.90 0.03
CA ALA A 283 -10.95 11.84 -1.38
C ALA A 283 -10.60 10.46 -1.96
N PHE A 284 -11.18 10.11 -3.11
CA PHE A 284 -10.98 8.79 -3.73
C PHE A 284 -9.93 8.89 -4.83
N VAL A 285 -8.79 8.22 -4.64
CA VAL A 285 -7.59 8.38 -5.45
C VAL A 285 -7.68 7.54 -6.71
N TYR A 286 -7.64 8.18 -7.88
CA TYR A 286 -7.61 7.50 -9.18
C TYR A 286 -6.19 7.32 -9.72
N TYR A 287 -5.41 8.40 -9.69
CA TYR A 287 -4.10 8.47 -10.31
C TYR A 287 -3.14 9.23 -9.39
N ILE A 288 -1.92 8.71 -9.28
CA ILE A 288 -0.84 9.34 -8.53
C ILE A 288 0.40 9.47 -9.42
N SER A 289 1.16 10.54 -9.21
CA SER A 289 2.48 10.76 -9.79
C SER A 289 3.25 11.76 -8.92
N PRO A 290 4.58 11.91 -9.09
CA PRO A 290 5.36 12.86 -8.29
C PRO A 290 4.87 14.31 -8.35
N THR A 291 4.16 14.71 -9.41
CA THR A 291 3.73 16.11 -9.64
C THR A 291 2.22 16.30 -9.76
N GLN A 292 1.44 15.22 -9.80
CA GLN A 292 -0.01 15.28 -9.99
C GLN A 292 -0.74 14.12 -9.32
N ILE A 293 -1.85 14.41 -8.66
CA ILE A 293 -2.83 13.44 -8.16
C ILE A 293 -4.19 13.77 -8.77
N ASN A 294 -4.94 12.76 -9.23
CA ASN A 294 -6.35 12.93 -9.61
C ASN A 294 -7.23 12.16 -8.61
N VAL A 295 -8.24 12.83 -8.07
CA VAL A 295 -9.17 12.26 -7.08
C VAL A 295 -10.62 12.60 -7.41
N GLN A 296 -11.57 11.77 -6.99
CA GLN A 296 -12.95 12.20 -6.84
C GLN A 296 -13.09 12.93 -5.50
N ALA A 297 -13.63 14.15 -5.53
CA ALA A 297 -13.91 14.93 -4.33
C ALA A 297 -14.91 14.18 -3.42
N PRO A 298 -14.69 14.17 -2.10
CA PRO A 298 -15.64 13.59 -1.16
C PRO A 298 -16.87 14.49 -0.96
N ASP A 299 -17.85 13.98 -0.21
CA ASP A 299 -19.12 14.67 0.09
C ASP A 299 -18.94 15.73 1.19
N VAL A 300 -18.24 16.82 0.84
CA VAL A 300 -17.93 17.95 1.73
C VAL A 300 -18.87 19.15 1.54
N GLY A 301 -19.07 19.93 2.60
CA GLY A 301 -19.87 21.16 2.57
C GLY A 301 -19.21 22.30 1.78
N THR A 302 -20.01 23.26 1.32
CA THR A 302 -19.52 24.44 0.59
C THR A 302 -18.73 25.40 1.49
N GLY A 303 -17.83 26.17 0.88
CA GLY A 303 -16.98 27.14 1.59
C GLY A 303 -15.50 26.77 1.57
N PRO A 304 -14.64 27.56 2.25
CA PRO A 304 -13.21 27.29 2.31
C PRO A 304 -12.92 26.01 3.10
N VAL A 305 -12.07 25.14 2.56
CA VAL A 305 -11.69 23.87 3.17
C VAL A 305 -10.18 23.64 3.03
N PRO A 306 -9.48 23.17 4.09
CA PRO A 306 -8.08 22.78 3.97
C PRO A 306 -7.97 21.47 3.16
N VAL A 307 -6.97 21.39 2.29
CA VAL A 307 -6.61 20.20 1.53
C VAL A 307 -5.19 19.80 1.88
N THR A 308 -4.96 18.52 2.18
CA THR A 308 -3.63 17.96 2.43
C THR A 308 -3.41 16.70 1.62
N VAL A 309 -2.16 16.46 1.22
CA VAL A 309 -1.70 15.21 0.61
C VAL A 309 -0.80 14.51 1.63
N LYS A 310 -1.03 13.22 1.86
CA LYS A 310 -0.15 12.37 2.65
C LYS A 310 0.54 11.38 1.72
N THR A 311 1.84 11.19 1.95
CA THR A 311 2.68 10.18 1.30
C THR A 311 3.46 9.42 2.38
N PRO A 312 4.18 8.33 2.04
CA PRO A 312 5.12 7.70 2.97
C PRO A 312 6.22 8.65 3.48
N SER A 313 6.51 9.73 2.75
CA SER A 313 7.51 10.75 3.13
C SER A 313 6.96 11.85 4.06
N GLY A 314 5.66 11.84 4.36
CA GLY A 314 5.02 12.80 5.27
C GLY A 314 3.74 13.41 4.68
N THR A 315 3.19 14.39 5.41
CA THR A 315 1.98 15.13 5.03
C THR A 315 2.31 16.55 4.61
N SER A 316 1.63 17.06 3.59
CA SER A 316 1.82 18.42 3.10
C SER A 316 1.33 19.44 4.11
N VAL A 317 1.86 20.66 4.01
CA VAL A 317 1.16 21.82 4.56
C VAL A 317 -0.22 21.91 3.91
N ALA A 318 -1.23 22.30 4.69
CA ALA A 318 -2.59 22.46 4.18
C ALA A 318 -2.67 23.64 3.21
N VAL A 319 -3.31 23.43 2.07
CA VAL A 319 -3.71 24.48 1.13
C VAL A 319 -5.22 24.68 1.22
N THR A 320 -5.67 25.90 1.43
CA THR A 320 -7.10 26.23 1.43
C THR A 320 -7.62 26.27 0.00
N ALA A 321 -8.66 25.49 -0.29
CA ALA A 321 -9.44 25.54 -1.52
C ALA A 321 -10.89 25.87 -1.20
N THR A 322 -11.65 26.38 -2.17
CA THR A 322 -13.07 26.68 -1.98
C THR A 322 -13.93 25.59 -2.59
N VAL A 323 -14.83 25.02 -1.79
CA VAL A 323 -15.87 24.11 -2.25
C VAL A 323 -17.08 24.90 -2.74
N ALA A 324 -17.49 24.65 -3.98
CA ALA A 324 -18.67 25.22 -4.62
C ALA A 324 -19.72 24.14 -4.89
N SER A 325 -20.98 24.55 -5.03
CA SER A 325 -22.09 23.64 -5.37
C SER A 325 -22.04 23.16 -6.83
N ALA A 326 -21.45 23.95 -7.73
CA ALA A 326 -21.19 23.61 -9.12
C ALA A 326 -20.02 24.43 -9.67
N SER A 327 -19.29 23.84 -10.61
CA SER A 327 -18.23 24.45 -11.42
C SER A 327 -18.08 23.58 -12.68
N PRO A 328 -19.05 23.66 -13.61
CA PRO A 328 -19.12 22.75 -14.75
C PRO A 328 -17.90 22.91 -15.64
N ALA A 329 -17.33 21.81 -16.10
CA ALA A 329 -16.24 21.80 -17.06
C ALA A 329 -16.31 20.55 -17.94
N PHE A 330 -15.94 20.70 -19.21
CA PHE A 330 -15.86 19.60 -20.15
C PHE A 330 -14.44 19.08 -20.25
N PHE A 331 -14.29 17.76 -20.38
CA PHE A 331 -13.00 17.15 -20.70
C PHE A 331 -12.60 17.51 -22.13
N LEU A 332 -11.30 17.61 -22.37
CA LEU A 332 -10.75 18.07 -23.65
C LEU A 332 -9.84 17.02 -24.29
N TRP A 333 -9.96 16.91 -25.60
CA TRP A 333 -8.97 16.31 -26.49
C TRP A 333 -7.98 17.37 -26.99
N PRO A 334 -6.89 16.98 -27.68
CA PRO A 334 -5.92 17.92 -28.25
C PRO A 334 -6.58 19.03 -29.09
N GLY A 335 -5.97 20.22 -29.09
CA GLY A 335 -6.52 21.39 -29.79
C GLY A 335 -7.79 21.96 -29.13
N SER A 336 -7.96 21.74 -27.83
CA SER A 336 -9.11 22.20 -27.04
C SER A 336 -10.47 21.70 -27.52
N GLN A 337 -10.50 20.59 -28.26
CA GLN A 337 -11.74 19.95 -28.69
C GLN A 337 -12.45 19.37 -27.47
N VAL A 338 -13.73 19.65 -27.30
CA VAL A 338 -14.54 18.97 -26.29
C VAL A 338 -14.55 17.46 -26.54
N VAL A 339 -14.45 16.67 -25.47
CA VAL A 339 -14.75 15.24 -25.53
C VAL A 339 -16.25 15.09 -25.81
N ALA A 340 -16.57 14.77 -27.06
CA ALA A 340 -17.93 14.63 -27.55
C ALA A 340 -18.11 13.34 -28.34
N THR A 341 -19.18 12.61 -28.06
CA THR A 341 -19.55 11.38 -28.79
C THR A 341 -20.96 11.48 -29.35
N ARG A 342 -21.24 10.70 -30.39
CA ARG A 342 -22.61 10.43 -30.81
C ARG A 342 -23.24 9.36 -29.92
N GLN A 343 -24.51 9.05 -30.15
CA GLN A 343 -25.28 8.06 -29.38
C GLN A 343 -24.72 6.64 -29.50
N ASP A 344 -24.02 6.32 -30.59
CA ASP A 344 -23.34 5.05 -30.82
C ASP A 344 -21.90 5.03 -30.27
N ALA A 345 -21.55 6.02 -29.43
CA ALA A 345 -20.22 6.26 -28.88
C ALA A 345 -19.13 6.64 -29.91
N SER A 346 -19.47 6.82 -31.20
CA SER A 346 -18.50 7.32 -32.18
C SER A 346 -18.07 8.76 -31.87
N LEU A 347 -16.80 9.07 -32.11
CA LEU A 347 -16.24 10.38 -31.74
C LEU A 347 -16.75 11.49 -32.68
N ALA A 348 -17.17 12.61 -32.11
CA ALA A 348 -17.52 13.83 -32.83
C ALA A 348 -16.42 14.88 -32.61
N VAL A 349 -15.37 14.81 -33.43
CA VAL A 349 -14.13 15.57 -33.21
C VAL A 349 -13.46 15.94 -34.53
N LYS A 350 -12.85 17.13 -34.57
CA LYS A 350 -12.16 17.66 -35.74
C LYS A 350 -11.20 16.66 -36.36
N ASN A 351 -11.29 16.47 -37.68
CA ASN A 351 -10.40 15.58 -38.42
C ASN A 351 -8.93 15.93 -38.18
N GLY A 352 -8.10 14.90 -37.92
CA GLY A 352 -6.67 15.07 -37.66
C GLY A 352 -6.29 15.32 -36.20
N THR A 353 -7.26 15.37 -35.26
CA THR A 353 -6.98 15.58 -33.83
C THR A 353 -6.07 14.51 -33.22
N PHE A 354 -6.16 13.26 -33.69
CA PHE A 354 -5.38 12.13 -33.14
C PHE A 354 -4.40 11.52 -34.14
N GLY A 355 -4.09 12.20 -35.25
CA GLY A 355 -3.30 11.63 -36.35
C GLY A 355 -4.04 10.56 -37.18
N SER A 356 -5.17 10.05 -36.71
CA SER A 356 -6.14 9.25 -37.47
C SER A 356 -7.29 10.11 -37.99
N ALA A 357 -8.01 9.58 -38.98
CA ALA A 357 -9.19 10.25 -39.51
C ALA A 357 -10.32 10.24 -38.47
N THR A 358 -10.89 11.42 -38.22
CA THR A 358 -12.06 11.59 -37.35
C THR A 358 -13.10 12.46 -38.03
N VAL A 359 -14.35 12.38 -37.56
CA VAL A 359 -15.48 13.09 -38.17
C VAL A 359 -15.98 14.13 -37.17
N ALA A 360 -15.87 15.40 -37.56
CA ALA A 360 -16.43 16.53 -36.81
C ALA A 360 -17.95 16.39 -36.67
N ALA A 361 -18.55 17.14 -35.75
CA ALA A 361 -20.00 17.15 -35.62
C ALA A 361 -20.66 17.76 -36.86
N LYS A 362 -21.87 17.30 -37.21
CA LYS A 362 -22.68 17.92 -38.26
C LYS A 362 -23.76 18.81 -37.65
N PRO A 363 -24.22 19.86 -38.35
CA PRO A 363 -25.44 20.56 -37.95
C PRO A 363 -26.61 19.57 -37.81
N GLY A 364 -27.31 19.60 -36.69
CA GLY A 364 -28.40 18.68 -36.37
C GLY A 364 -27.97 17.40 -35.63
N ASP A 365 -26.67 17.09 -35.51
CA ASP A 365 -26.19 15.94 -34.74
C ASP A 365 -26.65 16.02 -33.29
N VAL A 366 -27.04 14.87 -32.71
CA VAL A 366 -27.23 14.72 -31.27
C VAL A 366 -25.94 14.18 -30.67
N LEU A 367 -25.34 14.97 -29.79
CA LEU A 367 -24.06 14.68 -29.16
C LEU A 367 -24.22 14.50 -27.65
N ILE A 368 -23.33 13.70 -27.07
CA ILE A 368 -23.07 13.60 -25.64
C ILE A 368 -21.74 14.29 -25.36
N LEU A 369 -21.78 15.36 -24.58
CA LEU A 369 -20.61 16.09 -24.10
C LEU A 369 -20.21 15.54 -22.73
N TRP A 370 -18.92 15.26 -22.54
CA TRP A 370 -18.42 14.59 -21.34
C TRP A 370 -17.69 15.58 -20.42
N GLY A 371 -18.05 15.59 -19.14
CA GLY A 371 -17.51 16.57 -18.20
C GLY A 371 -17.64 16.20 -16.72
N THR A 372 -17.34 17.17 -15.86
CA THR A 372 -17.42 17.05 -14.40
C THR A 372 -17.83 18.38 -13.77
N GLY A 373 -18.21 18.39 -12.48
CA GLY A 373 -18.51 19.63 -11.77
C GLY A 373 -19.90 20.21 -12.01
N PHE A 374 -20.85 19.46 -12.59
CA PHE A 374 -22.22 19.94 -12.86
C PHE A 374 -23.12 19.99 -11.60
N GLY A 375 -22.56 19.67 -10.43
CA GLY A 375 -23.25 19.74 -9.15
C GLY A 375 -24.08 18.49 -8.81
N PRO A 376 -24.81 18.51 -7.69
CA PRO A 376 -25.50 17.33 -7.18
C PRO A 376 -26.56 16.81 -8.14
N THR A 377 -26.79 15.49 -8.10
CA THR A 377 -27.85 14.83 -8.87
C THR A 377 -29.10 14.56 -8.04
N THR A 378 -30.22 14.37 -8.72
CA THR A 378 -31.44 13.78 -8.16
C THR A 378 -31.79 12.51 -8.95
N PRO A 379 -31.78 11.33 -8.30
CA PRO A 379 -31.36 11.05 -6.91
C PRO A 379 -29.88 11.36 -6.64
N VAL A 380 -29.49 11.44 -5.36
CA VAL A 380 -28.09 11.68 -4.97
C VAL A 380 -27.26 10.41 -5.21
N VAL A 381 -26.04 10.59 -5.72
CA VAL A 381 -24.99 9.56 -5.75
C VAL A 381 -23.91 10.00 -4.76
N ALA A 382 -23.59 9.14 -3.79
CA ALA A 382 -22.49 9.39 -2.86
C ALA A 382 -21.14 9.33 -3.58
N ALA A 383 -20.15 10.08 -3.10
CA ALA A 383 -18.77 9.95 -3.59
C ALA A 383 -18.19 8.57 -3.23
N GLY A 384 -17.25 8.06 -4.04
CA GLY A 384 -16.53 6.82 -3.77
C GLY A 384 -17.13 5.53 -4.32
N ILE A 385 -18.19 5.65 -5.10
CA ILE A 385 -18.81 4.52 -5.82
C ILE A 385 -18.92 4.81 -7.31
N GLN A 386 -18.96 3.75 -8.11
CA GLN A 386 -19.41 3.84 -9.49
C GLN A 386 -20.91 4.17 -9.50
N VAL A 387 -21.31 5.07 -10.41
CA VAL A 387 -22.72 5.45 -10.59
C VAL A 387 -23.53 4.20 -10.99
N PRO A 388 -24.57 3.83 -10.24
CA PRO A 388 -25.40 2.67 -10.56
C PRO A 388 -26.16 2.84 -11.89
N ALA A 389 -26.52 1.72 -12.52
CA ALA A 389 -27.31 1.70 -13.75
C ALA A 389 -28.82 1.42 -13.49
N ASP A 390 -29.29 1.60 -12.25
CA ASP A 390 -30.66 1.28 -11.82
C ASP A 390 -31.67 2.38 -12.20
N LYS A 391 -31.21 3.63 -12.33
CA LYS A 391 -32.03 4.80 -12.68
C LYS A 391 -31.16 5.91 -13.26
N GLN A 392 -31.83 6.96 -13.73
CA GLN A 392 -31.17 8.16 -14.20
C GLN A 392 -30.88 9.11 -13.03
N TYR A 393 -29.62 9.54 -12.93
CA TYR A 393 -29.13 10.46 -11.90
C TYR A 393 -28.93 11.85 -12.51
N ASN A 394 -30.02 12.61 -12.58
CA ASN A 394 -30.06 13.88 -13.30
C ASN A 394 -29.40 15.02 -12.51
N CYS A 395 -28.58 15.83 -13.18
CA CYS A 395 -28.09 17.09 -12.62
C CYS A 395 -29.13 18.21 -12.78
N SER A 396 -28.85 19.40 -12.25
CA SER A 396 -29.72 20.56 -12.45
C SER A 396 -29.80 20.94 -13.94
N PRO A 397 -30.90 21.56 -14.43
CA PRO A 397 -31.02 21.95 -15.84
C PRO A 397 -29.82 22.75 -16.35
N VAL A 398 -29.30 22.35 -17.51
CA VAL A 398 -28.14 22.96 -18.16
C VAL A 398 -28.59 23.71 -19.40
N THR A 399 -28.00 24.88 -19.64
CA THR A 399 -28.08 25.58 -20.94
C THR A 399 -26.72 25.50 -21.62
N VAL A 400 -26.71 25.33 -22.95
CA VAL A 400 -25.46 25.21 -23.72
C VAL A 400 -25.46 26.19 -24.89
N LYS A 401 -24.35 26.90 -25.06
CA LYS A 401 -24.08 27.76 -26.23
C LYS A 401 -22.95 27.17 -27.08
N ILE A 402 -23.18 27.14 -28.38
CA ILE A 402 -22.18 26.82 -29.42
C ILE A 402 -21.95 28.10 -30.24
N GLY A 403 -20.83 28.77 -29.98
CA GLY A 403 -20.61 30.15 -30.41
C GLY A 403 -21.65 31.07 -29.78
N THR A 404 -22.41 31.77 -30.62
CA THR A 404 -23.53 32.61 -30.19
C THR A 404 -24.88 31.89 -30.20
N ALA A 405 -24.96 30.68 -30.76
CA ALA A 405 -26.19 29.93 -30.92
C ALA A 405 -26.53 29.11 -29.68
N ASP A 406 -27.80 29.09 -29.29
CA ASP A 406 -28.30 28.22 -28.23
C ASP A 406 -28.49 26.80 -28.79
N ALA A 407 -27.93 25.81 -28.08
CA ALA A 407 -28.13 24.40 -28.40
C ALA A 407 -29.38 23.87 -27.66
N GLN A 408 -30.14 23.00 -28.32
CA GLN A 408 -31.18 22.25 -27.62
C GLN A 408 -30.52 21.26 -26.67
N VAL A 409 -30.83 21.32 -25.38
CA VAL A 409 -30.31 20.39 -24.37
C VAL A 409 -31.39 19.35 -24.06
N PHE A 410 -31.05 18.07 -24.21
CA PHE A 410 -31.94 16.96 -23.88
C PHE A 410 -31.84 16.55 -22.41
N GLY A 411 -30.67 16.75 -21.79
CA GLY A 411 -30.49 16.47 -20.38
C GLY A 411 -29.04 16.51 -19.94
N CYS A 412 -28.87 16.41 -18.62
CA CYS A 412 -27.58 16.26 -17.95
C CYS A 412 -27.72 15.20 -16.85
N ALA A 413 -26.82 14.21 -16.85
CA ALA A 413 -26.85 13.14 -15.85
C ALA A 413 -25.45 12.59 -15.58
N LEU A 414 -25.27 11.96 -14.42
CA LEU A 414 -24.09 11.13 -14.16
C LEU A 414 -24.12 9.85 -15.01
N SER A 415 -22.95 9.47 -15.53
CA SER A 415 -22.78 8.32 -16.42
C SER A 415 -22.71 7.00 -15.63
N PRO A 416 -23.59 6.02 -15.89
CA PRO A 416 -23.52 4.71 -15.24
C PRO A 416 -22.17 4.02 -15.43
N GLY A 417 -21.66 3.37 -14.38
CA GLY A 417 -20.38 2.65 -14.38
C GLY A 417 -19.13 3.53 -14.15
N TYR A 418 -19.28 4.85 -14.14
CA TYR A 418 -18.19 5.80 -13.91
C TYR A 418 -18.35 6.53 -12.58
N ALA A 419 -17.27 7.13 -12.08
CA ALA A 419 -17.30 8.06 -10.95
C ALA A 419 -17.18 9.49 -11.48
N GLY A 420 -17.98 10.42 -10.94
CA GLY A 420 -17.85 11.87 -11.19
C GLY A 420 -17.94 12.33 -12.66
N LEU A 421 -18.35 11.45 -13.59
CA LEU A 421 -18.44 11.71 -15.02
C LEU A 421 -19.88 12.05 -15.40
N TYR A 422 -20.07 13.24 -15.96
CA TYR A 422 -21.36 13.73 -16.44
C TYR A 422 -21.46 13.62 -17.95
N GLN A 423 -22.67 13.34 -18.41
CA GLN A 423 -23.11 13.38 -19.79
C GLN A 423 -24.05 14.57 -19.96
N VAL A 424 -23.77 15.45 -20.92
CA VAL A 424 -24.69 16.52 -21.34
C VAL A 424 -25.10 16.26 -22.79
N ALA A 425 -26.36 15.87 -22.99
CA ALA A 425 -26.89 15.55 -24.30
C ALA A 425 -27.43 16.82 -24.97
N ILE A 426 -26.93 17.13 -26.17
CA ILE A 426 -27.32 18.33 -26.93
C ILE A 426 -27.63 18.01 -28.39
N GLN A 427 -28.39 18.88 -29.06
CA GLN A 427 -28.43 18.95 -30.52
C GLN A 427 -27.60 20.12 -31.02
N VAL A 428 -26.70 19.86 -31.97
CA VAL A 428 -25.96 20.92 -32.67
C VAL A 428 -26.95 21.74 -33.50
N PRO A 429 -26.99 23.08 -33.37
CA PRO A 429 -27.95 23.88 -34.11
C PRO A 429 -27.83 23.68 -35.62
N ALA A 430 -28.94 23.39 -36.29
CA ALA A 430 -28.99 23.08 -37.72
C ALA A 430 -28.53 24.23 -38.62
N SER A 431 -28.51 25.46 -38.09
CA SER A 431 -28.08 26.68 -38.78
C SER A 431 -26.57 26.90 -38.78
N LEU A 432 -25.79 26.14 -38.01
CA LEU A 432 -24.34 26.34 -37.95
C LEU A 432 -23.69 26.02 -39.30
N ALA A 433 -22.72 26.86 -39.65
CA ALA A 433 -21.85 26.65 -40.80
C ALA A 433 -20.66 25.77 -40.39
N ASP A 434 -19.80 25.43 -41.36
CA ASP A 434 -18.54 24.78 -41.07
C ASP A 434 -17.65 25.73 -40.25
N GLY A 435 -17.09 25.25 -39.15
CA GLY A 435 -16.26 26.09 -38.29
C GLY A 435 -15.93 25.48 -36.94
N ASP A 436 -15.04 26.17 -36.22
CA ASP A 436 -14.66 25.88 -34.85
C ASP A 436 -15.38 26.88 -33.93
N TYR A 437 -16.24 26.36 -33.04
CA TYR A 437 -17.11 27.18 -32.21
C TYR A 437 -16.76 27.04 -30.73
N GLY A 438 -16.67 28.17 -30.02
CA GLY A 438 -16.54 28.17 -28.57
C GLY A 438 -17.76 27.50 -27.91
N LEU A 439 -17.55 26.66 -26.91
CA LEU A 439 -18.61 25.92 -26.23
C LEU A 439 -18.69 26.35 -24.77
N LYS A 440 -19.90 26.69 -24.30
CA LYS A 440 -20.16 27.00 -22.90
C LYS A 440 -21.40 26.29 -22.39
N ALA A 441 -21.33 25.76 -21.16
CA ALA A 441 -22.48 25.26 -20.43
C ALA A 441 -22.72 26.10 -19.17
N THR A 442 -23.98 26.38 -18.86
CA THR A 442 -24.36 27.05 -17.61
C THR A 442 -25.32 26.16 -16.83
N VAL A 443 -25.00 25.91 -15.57
CA VAL A 443 -25.83 25.18 -14.61
C VAL A 443 -25.92 25.98 -13.32
N SER A 444 -27.14 26.16 -12.79
CA SER A 444 -27.38 26.89 -11.53
C SER A 444 -26.69 28.28 -11.46
N GLY A 445 -26.63 28.98 -12.59
CA GLY A 445 -25.99 30.30 -12.69
C GLY A 445 -24.47 30.31 -12.82
N VAL A 446 -23.81 29.15 -12.81
CA VAL A 446 -22.35 29.01 -13.01
C VAL A 446 -22.05 28.55 -14.43
N THR A 447 -21.18 29.27 -15.13
CA THR A 447 -20.79 28.99 -16.52
C THR A 447 -19.44 28.28 -16.58
N SER A 448 -19.30 27.31 -17.48
CA SER A 448 -18.05 26.60 -17.73
C SER A 448 -16.98 27.54 -18.29
N PRO A 449 -15.67 27.23 -18.09
CA PRO A 449 -14.59 28.06 -18.58
C PRO A 449 -14.60 28.25 -20.10
N ASP A 450 -13.96 29.34 -20.53
CA ASP A 450 -13.64 29.63 -21.92
C ASP A 450 -12.60 28.65 -22.49
N GLY A 451 -12.40 28.71 -23.80
CA GLY A 451 -11.34 27.96 -24.50
C GLY A 451 -11.73 26.54 -24.91
N VAL A 452 -12.96 26.09 -24.64
CA VAL A 452 -13.49 24.82 -25.15
C VAL A 452 -14.04 25.01 -26.56
N THR A 453 -13.70 24.11 -27.49
CA THR A 453 -14.10 24.19 -28.90
C THR A 453 -14.89 22.96 -29.34
N LEU A 454 -15.97 23.17 -30.09
CA LEU A 454 -16.65 22.14 -30.87
C LEU A 454 -16.50 22.45 -32.37
N SER A 455 -15.89 21.54 -33.12
CA SER A 455 -15.81 21.66 -34.58
C SER A 455 -17.05 21.10 -35.25
N VAL A 456 -17.62 21.89 -36.17
CA VAL A 456 -18.78 21.54 -36.99
C VAL A 456 -18.37 21.51 -38.46
N LYS A 457 -18.78 20.46 -39.19
CA LYS A 457 -18.53 20.31 -40.64
C LYS A 457 -19.65 19.50 -41.29
N LYS A 458 -20.23 20.00 -42.39
CA LYS A 458 -21.34 19.37 -43.13
C LYS A 458 -20.95 18.08 -43.86
#